data_AF-A0A434W1V5-F1
#
_entry.id   AF-A0A434W1V5-F1
#
_cell.length_a   1.000
_cell.length_b   1.000
_cell.length_c   1.000
_cell.angle_alpha   90.00
_cell.angle_beta   90.00
_cell.angle_gamma   90.00
#
_symmetry.space_group_name_H-M   'P 1'
#
loop_
_entity.id
_entity.type
_entity.pdbx_description
1 polymer ?
#
loop_
_entity_poly.entity_id
_entity_poly.type
_entity_poly.pdbx_seq_one_letter_code
_entity_poly.pdbx_strand_id
1 'polypeptide(L)'
;MHAVNIPADDIVDPSKNPDPFTIDRVMFLVPAKSAPRIVNQRGLFSVHNQPDRAWVPENFDKFVIPAAMRPRFRRTLFKMGVDHSHIYPDIVGLCEMLKWRYVERIGIGTAMIG
;
A
#
# COMPACT_ATOMS: atom_id res chain seq x y z
N MET A 1 -3.46 -11.95 -13.95
CA MET A 1 -3.50 -10.63 -13.29
C MET A 1 -3.88 -9.63 -14.35
N HIS A 2 -5.13 -9.17 -14.36
CA HIS A 2 -5.55 -8.08 -15.26
C HIS A 2 -5.16 -6.77 -14.58
N ALA A 3 -4.14 -6.10 -15.10
CA ALA A 3 -3.85 -4.73 -14.68
C ALA A 3 -4.90 -3.83 -15.35
N VAL A 4 -5.76 -3.21 -14.54
CA VAL A 4 -6.75 -2.23 -15.03
C VAL A 4 -6.06 -0.87 -15.07
N ASN A 5 -6.14 -0.19 -16.22
CA ASN A 5 -5.62 1.16 -16.37
C ASN A 5 -6.64 2.15 -15.77
N ILE A 6 -6.15 3.11 -14.98
CA ILE A 6 -6.98 4.18 -14.42
C ILE A 6 -7.07 5.28 -15.49
N PRO A 7 -8.28 5.63 -15.98
CA PRO A 7 -8.43 6.71 -16.93
C PRO A 7 -7.83 8.01 -16.42
N ALA A 8 -7.24 8.82 -17.30
CA ALA A 8 -6.66 10.11 -16.91
C ALA A 8 -7.69 11.04 -16.26
N ASP A 9 -8.96 10.93 -16.68
CA ASP A 9 -10.09 11.71 -16.14
C ASP A 9 -10.46 11.31 -14.70
N ASP A 10 -9.99 10.15 -14.23
CA ASP A 10 -10.16 9.70 -12.84
C ASP A 10 -8.94 10.00 -11.98
N ILE A 11 -7.94 10.71 -12.50
CA ILE A 11 -6.78 11.17 -11.74
C ILE A 11 -6.96 12.63 -11.33
N VAL A 12 -6.90 12.89 -10.03
CA VAL A 12 -6.95 14.25 -9.47
C VAL A 12 -5.64 14.97 -9.76
N ASP A 13 -5.76 16.14 -10.38
CA ASP A 13 -4.71 17.15 -10.41
C ASP A 13 -4.95 18.16 -9.28
N PRO A 14 -4.14 18.17 -8.20
CA PRO A 14 -4.31 19.08 -7.07
C PRO A 14 -4.19 20.56 -7.45
N SER A 15 -3.54 20.89 -8.58
CA SER A 15 -3.47 22.28 -9.06
C SER A 15 -4.77 22.73 -9.71
N LYS A 16 -5.57 21.80 -10.26
CA LYS A 16 -6.89 22.10 -10.86
C LYS A 16 -8.04 21.87 -9.88
N ASN A 17 -7.87 20.93 -8.95
CA ASN A 17 -8.87 20.53 -7.95
C ASN A 17 -8.26 20.71 -6.55
N PRO A 18 -8.13 21.95 -6.04
CA PRO A 18 -7.51 22.20 -4.75
C PRO A 18 -8.39 21.75 -3.57
N ASP A 19 -9.70 21.65 -3.77
CA ASP A 19 -10.66 21.20 -2.77
C ASP A 19 -11.16 19.78 -3.12
N PRO A 20 -10.95 18.76 -2.26
CA PRO A 20 -11.42 17.41 -2.52
C PRO A 20 -12.96 17.26 -2.47
N PHE A 21 -13.70 18.25 -1.97
CA PHE A 21 -15.16 18.21 -1.89
C PHE A 21 -15.86 18.74 -3.14
N THR A 22 -15.12 19.33 -4.09
CA THR A 22 -15.69 19.86 -5.34
C THR A 22 -15.73 18.83 -6.47
N ILE A 23 -15.09 17.67 -6.30
CA ILE A 23 -15.17 16.57 -7.26
C ILE A 23 -16.51 15.84 -7.14
N ASP A 24 -17.04 15.35 -8.27
CA ASP A 24 -18.38 14.74 -8.34
C ASP A 24 -18.41 13.25 -8.02
N ARG A 25 -17.24 12.59 -7.99
CA ARG A 25 -17.08 11.16 -7.73
C ARG A 25 -15.75 10.85 -7.03
N VAL A 26 -15.59 9.60 -6.60
CA VAL A 26 -14.31 9.13 -6.10
C VAL A 26 -13.29 9.08 -7.24
N MET A 27 -12.17 9.75 -7.05
CA MET A 27 -11.06 9.82 -8.00
C MET A 27 -9.77 9.32 -7.35
N PHE A 28 -8.66 9.26 -8.08
CA PHE A 28 -7.38 8.79 -7.60
C PHE A 28 -6.31 9.86 -7.61
N LEU A 29 -5.48 9.91 -6.58
CA LEU A 29 -4.30 10.75 -6.50
C LEU A 29 -3.06 9.87 -6.67
N VAL A 30 -2.29 10.17 -7.72
CA VAL A 30 -0.92 9.68 -7.85
C VAL A 30 -0.01 10.73 -7.23
N PRO A 31 0.60 10.45 -6.06
CA PRO A 31 1.36 11.44 -5.34
C PRO A 31 2.65 11.82 -6.09
N ALA A 32 3.00 13.11 -6.04
CA ALA A 32 4.31 13.56 -6.47
C ALA A 32 5.41 12.89 -5.60
N LYS A 33 6.57 12.61 -6.22
CA LYS A 33 7.70 11.88 -5.61
C LYS A 33 8.46 12.67 -4.53
N SER A 34 7.78 13.29 -3.56
CA SER A 34 8.43 14.14 -2.56
C SER A 34 8.84 13.41 -1.28
N ALA A 35 8.10 12.37 -0.86
CA ALA A 35 8.43 11.59 0.33
C ALA A 35 8.98 10.20 -0.03
N PRO A 36 10.16 9.79 0.48
CA PRO A 36 10.78 8.49 0.18
C PRO A 36 9.86 7.29 0.41
N ARG A 37 9.05 7.31 1.50
CA ARG A 37 8.07 6.26 1.79
C ARG A 37 7.03 6.08 0.69
N ILE A 38 6.59 7.19 0.09
CA ILE A 38 5.52 7.20 -0.92
C ILE A 38 6.06 6.62 -2.23
N VAL A 39 7.31 6.95 -2.55
CA VAL A 39 8.02 6.41 -3.72
C VAL A 39 8.20 4.90 -3.61
N ASN A 40 8.65 4.40 -2.44
CA ASN A 40 8.89 2.97 -2.25
C ASN A 40 7.59 2.15 -2.23
N GLN A 41 6.49 2.73 -1.74
CA GLN A 41 5.19 2.06 -1.74
C GLN A 41 4.48 2.08 -3.10
N ARG A 42 4.98 2.86 -4.08
CA ARG A 42 4.28 3.15 -5.35
C ARG A 42 2.80 3.49 -5.10
N GLY A 43 2.56 4.32 -4.08
CA GLY A 43 1.23 4.53 -3.53
C GLY A 43 0.27 5.14 -4.55
N LEU A 44 -0.94 4.58 -4.60
CA LEU A 44 -2.10 5.14 -5.26
C LEU A 44 -3.12 5.42 -4.15
N PHE A 45 -3.62 6.65 -4.08
CA PHE A 45 -4.61 7.03 -3.08
C PHE A 45 -5.95 7.32 -3.75
N SER A 46 -7.06 7.06 -3.08
CA SER A 46 -8.38 7.51 -3.50
C SER A 46 -8.74 8.83 -2.80
N VAL A 47 -9.40 9.71 -3.54
CA VAL A 47 -9.95 10.99 -3.05
C VAL A 47 -11.46 10.86 -3.03
N HIS A 48 -12.06 11.05 -1.85
CA HIS A 48 -13.49 10.85 -1.62
C HIS A 48 -14.19 12.19 -1.44
N ASN A 49 -15.16 12.49 -2.30
CA ASN A 49 -16.00 13.69 -2.20
C ASN A 49 -17.02 13.64 -1.06
N GLN A 50 -17.44 12.43 -0.67
CA GLN A 50 -18.37 12.18 0.44
C GLN A 50 -17.69 11.29 1.49
N PRO A 51 -16.79 11.83 2.32
CA PRO A 51 -15.99 11.04 3.27
C PRO A 51 -16.84 10.42 4.40
N ASP A 52 -18.04 10.94 4.62
CA ASP A 52 -19.04 10.45 5.57
C ASP A 52 -19.79 9.20 5.06
N ARG A 53 -19.63 8.85 3.78
CA ARG A 53 -20.29 7.73 3.15
C ARG A 53 -19.30 6.65 2.73
N ALA A 54 -19.68 5.39 2.97
CA ALA A 54 -18.91 4.26 2.50
C ALA A 54 -18.90 4.22 0.97
N TRP A 55 -17.71 4.15 0.38
CA TRP A 55 -17.57 3.96 -1.06
C TRP A 55 -17.76 2.49 -1.42
N VAL A 56 -18.75 2.22 -2.29
CA VAL A 56 -19.06 0.89 -2.80
C VAL A 56 -19.04 0.96 -4.33
N PRO A 57 -17.95 0.55 -4.99
CA PRO A 57 -17.88 0.50 -6.45
C PRO A 57 -18.89 -0.53 -6.99
N GLU A 58 -19.44 -0.28 -8.18
CA GLU A 58 -20.42 -1.20 -8.79
C GLU A 58 -19.83 -2.58 -9.12
N ASN A 59 -18.52 -2.67 -9.35
CA ASN A 59 -17.82 -3.89 -9.75
C ASN A 59 -16.49 -4.04 -8.99
N PHE A 60 -16.53 -4.42 -7.70
CA PHE A 60 -15.32 -4.73 -6.95
C PHE A 60 -15.34 -6.14 -6.36
N ASP A 61 -14.24 -6.86 -6.55
CA ASP A 61 -13.99 -8.12 -5.87
C ASP A 61 -13.24 -7.86 -4.56
N LYS A 62 -13.78 -8.39 -3.47
CA LYS A 62 -13.13 -8.33 -2.15
C LYS A 62 -12.42 -9.63 -1.84
N PHE A 63 -11.09 -9.58 -1.76
CA PHE A 63 -10.30 -10.69 -1.24
C PHE A 63 -10.01 -10.49 0.26
N VAL A 64 -10.70 -11.24 1.12
CA VAL A 64 -10.48 -11.17 2.57
C VAL A 64 -9.39 -12.15 2.98
N ILE A 65 -8.31 -11.64 3.56
CA ILE A 65 -7.23 -12.46 4.12
C ILE A 65 -7.60 -12.85 5.56
N PRO A 66 -7.78 -14.15 5.88
CA PRO A 66 -8.00 -14.60 7.24
C PRO A 66 -6.83 -14.21 8.15
N ALA A 67 -7.13 -13.81 9.39
CA ALA A 67 -6.11 -13.36 10.34
C ALA A 67 -4.99 -14.39 10.56
N ALA A 68 -5.33 -15.69 10.56
CA ALA A 68 -4.39 -16.80 10.69
C ALA A 68 -3.35 -16.86 9.55
N MET A 69 -3.66 -16.31 8.36
CA MET A 69 -2.74 -16.30 7.23
C MET A 69 -1.72 -15.15 7.29
N ARG A 70 -1.91 -14.17 8.18
CA ARG A 70 -1.04 -12.99 8.27
C ARG A 70 0.46 -13.31 8.40
N PRO A 71 0.90 -14.28 9.23
CA PRO A 71 2.32 -14.62 9.33
C PRO A 71 2.87 -15.17 8.01
N ARG A 72 2.12 -16.03 7.33
CA ARG A 72 2.50 -16.61 6.03
C ARG A 72 2.66 -15.53 4.97
N PHE A 73 1.69 -14.62 4.84
CA PHE A 73 1.78 -13.51 3.88
C PHE A 73 2.97 -12.60 4.17
N ARG A 74 3.21 -12.24 5.44
CA ARG A 74 4.37 -11.42 5.83
C ARG A 74 5.70 -12.08 5.45
N ARG A 75 5.84 -13.39 5.68
CA ARG A 75 7.04 -14.14 5.29
C ARG A 75 7.21 -14.20 3.77
N THR A 76 6.12 -14.38 3.03
CA THR A 76 6.14 -14.37 1.56
C THR A 76 6.55 -13.00 1.01
N LEU A 77 5.98 -11.91 1.55
CA LEU A 77 6.35 -10.55 1.18
C LEU A 77 7.83 -10.26 1.48
N PHE A 78 8.31 -10.69 2.65
CA PHE A 78 9.72 -10.57 3.02
C PHE A 78 10.65 -11.28 2.02
N LYS A 79 10.29 -12.50 1.57
CA LYS A 79 11.05 -13.21 0.51
C LYS A 79 11.07 -12.47 -0.83
N MET A 80 10.04 -11.68 -1.11
CA MET A 80 9.94 -10.85 -2.31
C MET A 80 10.66 -9.50 -2.15
N GLY A 81 11.35 -9.26 -1.03
CA GLY A 81 12.03 -7.99 -0.74
C GLY A 81 11.09 -6.88 -0.26
N VAL A 82 9.85 -7.21 0.11
CA VAL A 82 8.89 -6.27 0.69
C VAL A 82 8.93 -6.40 2.21
N ASP A 83 9.69 -5.51 2.84
CA ASP A 83 9.88 -5.45 4.29
C ASP A 83 9.83 -4.01 4.85
N HIS A 84 9.94 -3.88 6.18
CA HIS A 84 9.85 -2.56 6.83
C HIS A 84 10.96 -1.60 6.40
N SER A 85 12.19 -2.07 6.17
CA SER A 85 13.29 -1.23 5.70
C SER A 85 13.12 -0.81 4.24
N HIS A 86 12.43 -1.62 3.43
CA HIS A 86 12.05 -1.25 2.07
C HIS A 86 10.99 -0.12 2.07
N ILE A 87 9.97 -0.25 2.92
CA ILE A 87 8.86 0.73 3.00
C ILE A 87 9.31 2.04 3.67
N TYR A 88 10.12 1.93 4.72
CA TYR A 88 10.67 3.02 5.50
C TYR A 88 12.20 3.01 5.34
N PRO A 89 12.74 3.77 4.36
CA PRO A 89 14.17 3.79 4.06
C PRO A 89 14.95 4.65 5.07
N ASP A 90 14.74 4.39 6.35
CA ASP A 90 15.39 5.04 7.47
C ASP A 90 15.87 3.99 8.49
N ILE A 91 16.58 4.46 9.52
CA ILE A 91 17.10 3.58 10.58
C ILE A 91 15.97 2.90 11.38
N VAL A 92 14.81 3.54 11.47
CA VAL A 92 13.65 3.00 12.19
C VAL A 92 13.10 1.79 11.45
N GLY A 93 12.94 1.88 10.12
CA GLY A 93 12.53 0.79 9.26
C GLY A 93 13.48 -0.41 9.33
N LEU A 94 14.80 -0.15 9.36
CA LEU A 94 15.80 -1.18 9.55
C LEU A 94 15.66 -1.87 10.92
N CYS A 95 15.55 -1.10 12.00
CA CYS A 95 15.41 -1.64 13.35
C CYS A 95 14.14 -2.48 13.51
N GLU A 96 13.00 -2.04 12.95
CA GLU A 96 11.74 -2.79 12.98
C GLU A 96 11.83 -4.09 12.16
N MET A 97 12.50 -4.07 11.00
CA MET A 97 12.77 -5.29 10.24
C MET A 97 13.61 -6.28 11.06
N LEU A 98 14.68 -5.82 11.72
CA LEU A 98 15.55 -6.68 12.54
C LEU A 98 14.81 -7.27 13.75
N LYS A 99 14.03 -6.44 14.45
CA LYS A 99 13.18 -6.88 15.57
C LYS A 99 12.19 -7.95 15.13
N TRP A 100 11.48 -7.73 14.01
CA TRP A 100 10.55 -8.72 13.47
C TRP A 100 11.24 -10.04 13.14
N ARG A 101 12.41 -9.99 12.48
CA ARG A 101 13.20 -11.19 12.19
C ARG A 101 13.61 -11.95 13.45
N TYR A 102 14.03 -11.23 14.49
CA TYR A 102 14.41 -11.85 15.77
C TYR A 102 13.21 -12.55 16.43
N VAL A 103 12.07 -11.88 16.54
CA VAL A 103 10.84 -12.42 17.14
C VAL A 103 10.33 -13.66 16.38
N GLU A 104 10.36 -13.61 15.05
CA GLU A 104 9.91 -14.71 14.19
C GLU A 104 10.96 -15.82 14.01
N ARG A 105 12.14 -15.68 14.64
CA ARG A 105 13.29 -16.59 14.53
C ARG A 105 13.74 -16.82 13.08
N ILE A 106 13.75 -15.76 12.29
CA ILE A 106 14.16 -15.75 10.89
C ILE A 106 15.67 -15.51 10.80
N GLY A 107 16.44 -16.60 10.89
CA GLY A 107 17.89 -16.59 10.79
C GLY A 107 18.41 -16.18 9.41
N ILE A 108 19.67 -15.75 9.36
CA ILE A 108 20.40 -15.57 8.09
C ILE A 108 20.72 -16.98 7.58
N GLY A 109 20.10 -17.39 6.47
CA GLY A 109 20.28 -18.73 5.89
C GLY A 109 19.27 -19.80 6.35
N THR A 110 18.30 -19.45 7.19
CA THR A 110 17.20 -20.37 7.51
C THR A 110 16.31 -20.54 6.28
N ALA A 111 16.12 -21.80 5.85
CA ALA A 111 15.09 -22.10 4.85
C ALA A 111 13.74 -21.68 5.43
N MET A 112 13.19 -20.59 4.91
CA MET A 112 11.86 -20.10 5.27
C MET A 112 10.82 -21.00 4.59
N ILE A 113 10.76 -22.28 4.97
CA ILE A 113 9.78 -23.22 4.39
C ILE A 113 8.40 -22.85 4.95
N GLY A 114 7.41 -22.86 4.05
CA GLY A 114 6.09 -22.24 4.23
C GLY A 114 5.17 -22.93 5.22
#